data_AF-A0A699SUV0-F1
#
_entry.id   AF-A0A699SUV0-F1
#
_cell.length_a   1.000
_cell.length_b   1.000
_cell.length_c   1.000
_cell.angle_alpha   90.00
_cell.angle_beta   90.00
_cell.angle_gamma   90.00
#
_symmetry.space_group_name_H-M   'P 1'
#
loop_
_entity.id
_entity.type
_entity.pdbx_description
1 polymer ?
#
loop_
_entity_poly.entity_id
_entity_poly.type
_entity_poly.pdbx_seq_one_letter_code
_entity_poly.pdbx_strand_id
1 'polypeptide(L)'
;QFFPPSKTTYLRNEITNFLQKSNETFNEACERFKDLLRQCPHHGFSELHQLDTFYNALNPNDQDALDSSAGGNFLDKIPRECLSIIESKSKVNIHEVESLMSEQTQMLHSLLLLTQTLLIFSR
;
A
#
# COMPACT_ATOMS: atom_id res chain seq x y z
N GLN A 1 -7.11 4.15 30.80
CA GLN A 1 -6.56 5.35 30.11
C GLN A 1 -7.75 6.18 29.64
N PHE A 2 -7.83 7.46 30.00
CA PHE A 2 -8.90 8.34 29.52
C PHE A 2 -8.60 8.75 28.07
N PHE A 3 -9.56 8.59 27.16
CA PHE A 3 -9.41 9.04 25.77
C PHE A 3 -10.18 10.35 25.61
N PRO A 4 -9.50 11.51 25.56
CA PRO A 4 -10.17 12.81 25.54
C PRO A 4 -11.11 12.93 24.34
N PRO A 5 -12.34 13.46 24.50
CA PRO A 5 -13.27 13.66 23.40
C PRO A 5 -12.67 14.46 22.23
N SER A 6 -11.84 15.48 22.54
CA SER A 6 -11.13 16.28 21.54
C SER A 6 -10.21 15.45 20.64
N LYS A 7 -9.53 14.45 21.20
CA LYS A 7 -8.68 13.53 20.44
C LYS A 7 -9.50 12.62 19.53
N THR A 8 -10.64 12.12 20.03
CA THR A 8 -11.58 11.33 19.22
C THR A 8 -12.10 12.14 18.04
N THR A 9 -12.53 13.38 18.29
CA THR A 9 -13.02 14.28 17.23
C THR A 9 -11.93 14.57 16.19
N TYR A 10 -10.71 14.87 16.64
CA TYR A 10 -9.57 15.08 15.74
C TYR A 10 -9.32 13.87 14.84
N LEU A 11 -9.17 12.67 15.42
CA LEU A 11 -8.88 11.46 14.64
C LEU A 11 -10.01 11.10 13.68
N ARG A 12 -11.28 11.28 14.08
CA ARG A 12 -12.42 11.09 13.18
C ARG A 12 -12.37 12.05 12.00
N ASN A 13 -11.98 13.31 12.21
CA ASN A 13 -11.82 14.27 11.12
C ASN A 13 -10.66 13.89 10.20
N GLU A 14 -9.55 13.40 10.74
CA GLU A 14 -8.41 12.92 9.92
C GLU A 14 -8.79 11.70 9.07
N ILE A 15 -9.65 10.81 9.59
CA ILE A 15 -10.18 9.67 8.83
C ILE A 15 -11.09 10.17 7.70
N THR A 16 -12.09 11.01 8.01
CA THR A 16 -13.07 11.48 7.01
C THR A 16 -12.47 12.39 5.94
N ASN A 17 -11.45 13.18 6.28
CA ASN A 17 -10.75 14.06 5.34
C ASN A 17 -9.46 13.45 4.81
N PHE A 18 -9.31 12.12 4.91
CA PHE A 18 -8.12 11.45 4.42
C PHE A 18 -7.93 11.73 2.93
N LEU A 19 -6.70 12.00 2.54
CA LEU A 19 -6.26 12.15 1.16
C LEU A 19 -4.88 11.52 1.02
N GLN A 20 -4.68 10.75 -0.04
CA GLN A 20 -3.35 10.29 -0.43
C GLN A 20 -2.50 11.49 -0.84
N LYS A 21 -1.28 11.58 -0.32
CA LYS A 21 -0.37 12.68 -0.66
C LYS A 21 0.30 12.40 -2.01
N SER A 22 0.66 13.46 -2.74
CA SER A 22 1.28 13.33 -4.07
C SER A 22 2.63 12.60 -4.07
N ASN A 23 3.32 12.57 -2.94
CA ASN A 23 4.61 11.88 -2.75
C ASN A 23 4.49 10.54 -2.00
N GLU A 24 3.26 10.06 -1.80
CA GLU A 24 2.97 8.87 -1.00
C GLU A 24 2.54 7.72 -1.92
N THR A 25 3.21 6.59 -1.79
CA THR A 25 2.83 5.35 -2.46
C THR A 25 1.49 4.83 -1.93
N PHE A 26 0.82 3.97 -2.70
CA PHE A 26 -0.39 3.29 -2.25
C PHE A 26 -0.22 2.58 -0.89
N ASN A 27 0.93 1.92 -0.69
CA ASN A 27 1.21 1.16 0.53
C ASN A 27 1.35 2.07 1.74
N GLU A 28 2.06 3.18 1.60
CA GLU A 28 2.21 4.18 2.67
C GLU A 28 0.86 4.80 3.04
N ALA A 29 0.03 5.14 2.04
CA ALA A 29 -1.31 5.67 2.28
C ALA A 29 -2.21 4.64 2.98
N CYS A 30 -2.17 3.39 2.53
CA CYS A 30 -2.93 2.28 3.11
C CYS A 30 -2.54 2.05 4.58
N GLU A 31 -1.25 2.00 4.90
CA GLU A 31 -0.80 1.83 6.28
C GLU A 31 -1.11 3.05 7.16
N ARG A 32 -0.99 4.28 6.63
CA ARG A 32 -1.38 5.50 7.35
C ARG A 32 -2.87 5.52 7.67
N PHE A 33 -3.72 5.10 6.74
CA PHE A 33 -5.16 5.00 6.99
C PHE A 33 -5.49 3.95 8.05
N LYS A 34 -4.88 2.76 7.98
CA LYS A 34 -5.04 1.73 9.02
C LYS A 34 -4.55 2.19 10.38
N ASP A 35 -3.47 2.96 10.44
CA ASP A 35 -2.95 3.51 11.69
C ASP A 35 -3.93 4.52 12.32
N LEU A 36 -4.55 5.40 11.52
CA LEU A 36 -5.60 6.31 12.01
C LEU A 36 -6.78 5.56 12.62
N LEU A 37 -7.23 4.46 12.00
CA LEU A 37 -8.28 3.60 12.53
C LEU A 37 -7.87 2.93 13.85
N ARG A 38 -6.65 2.41 13.94
CA ARG A 38 -6.09 1.79 15.17
C ARG A 38 -5.95 2.80 16.31
N GLN A 39 -5.61 4.06 16.00
CA GLN A 39 -5.52 5.13 16.99
C GLN A 39 -6.88 5.55 17.56
N CYS A 40 -7.98 5.32 16.82
CA CYS A 40 -9.34 5.66 17.22
C CYS A 40 -10.30 4.44 17.13
N PRO A 41 -10.11 3.37 17.92
CA PRO A 41 -10.89 2.13 17.76
C PRO A 41 -12.41 2.32 17.96
N HIS A 42 -12.82 3.38 18.65
CA HIS A 42 -14.21 3.80 18.85
C HIS A 42 -14.68 4.85 17.83
N HIS A 43 -14.11 4.85 16.62
CA HIS A 43 -14.42 5.82 15.56
C HIS A 43 -15.87 5.77 15.03
N GLY A 44 -16.56 4.63 15.16
CA GLY A 44 -17.97 4.46 14.77
C GLY A 44 -18.24 4.30 13.26
N PHE A 45 -17.23 4.46 12.40
CA PHE A 45 -17.33 4.16 10.97
C PHE A 45 -17.51 2.66 10.66
N SER A 46 -18.48 2.34 9.81
CA SER A 46 -18.64 0.99 9.26
C SER A 46 -17.51 0.64 8.29
N GLU A 47 -17.30 -0.64 8.04
CA GLU A 47 -16.29 -1.12 7.07
C GLU A 47 -16.55 -0.56 5.66
N LEU A 48 -17.81 -0.53 5.22
CA LEU A 48 -18.19 0.10 3.94
C LEU A 48 -17.81 1.58 3.89
N HIS A 49 -18.06 2.34 4.96
CA HIS A 49 -17.68 3.75 4.99
C HIS A 49 -16.16 3.95 4.99
N GLN A 50 -15.41 3.06 5.65
CA GLN A 50 -13.94 3.09 5.63
C GLN A 50 -13.40 2.81 4.23
N LEU A 51 -13.97 1.84 3.51
CA LEU A 51 -13.58 1.50 2.14
C LEU A 51 -13.90 2.64 1.16
N ASP A 52 -15.10 3.21 1.25
CA ASP A 52 -15.52 4.36 0.44
C ASP A 52 -14.61 5.58 0.68
N THR A 53 -14.35 5.91 1.95
CA THR A 53 -13.45 7.00 2.32
C THR A 53 -12.05 6.78 1.78
N PHE A 54 -11.51 5.56 1.95
CA PHE A 54 -10.17 5.24 1.45
C PHE A 54 -10.09 5.32 -0.07
N TYR A 55 -11.01 4.68 -0.80
CA TYR A 55 -11.00 4.69 -2.27
C TYR A 55 -11.12 6.12 -2.83
N ASN A 56 -12.07 6.92 -2.33
CA ASN A 56 -12.30 8.29 -2.79
C ASN A 56 -11.12 9.24 -2.48
N ALA A 57 -10.27 8.87 -1.53
CA ALA A 57 -9.09 9.63 -1.13
C ALA A 57 -7.83 9.31 -1.95
N LEU A 58 -7.84 8.22 -2.73
CA LEU A 58 -6.71 7.81 -3.55
C LEU A 58 -6.53 8.72 -4.78
N ASN A 59 -5.31 8.74 -5.30
CA ASN A 59 -5.08 9.33 -6.61
C ASN A 59 -5.74 8.49 -7.73
N PRO A 60 -6.02 9.07 -8.91
CA PRO A 60 -6.72 8.37 -9.99
C PRO A 60 -6.04 7.09 -10.46
N ASN A 61 -4.70 7.04 -10.49
CA ASN A 61 -3.97 5.85 -10.94
C ASN A 61 -4.16 4.67 -9.98
N ASP A 62 -4.21 4.94 -8.67
CA ASP A 62 -4.44 3.91 -7.67
C ASP A 62 -5.92 3.48 -7.64
N GLN A 63 -6.86 4.38 -7.92
CA GLN A 63 -8.28 4.04 -8.14
C GLN A 63 -8.44 3.10 -9.35
N ASP A 64 -7.90 3.49 -10.51
CA ASP A 64 -7.95 2.70 -11.75
C ASP A 64 -7.35 1.30 -11.56
N ALA A 65 -6.26 1.19 -10.78
CA ALA A 65 -5.63 -0.10 -10.47
C ALA A 65 -6.52 -1.00 -9.60
N LEU A 66 -7.24 -0.42 -8.63
CA LEU A 66 -8.21 -1.16 -7.82
C LEU A 66 -9.41 -1.61 -8.65
N ASP A 67 -9.94 -0.73 -9.50
CA ASP A 67 -11.07 -1.05 -10.38
C ASP A 67 -10.69 -2.15 -11.40
N SER A 68 -9.50 -2.07 -11.97
CA SER A 68 -8.96 -3.09 -12.86
C SER A 68 -8.84 -4.45 -12.15
N SER A 69 -8.36 -4.44 -10.91
CA SER A 69 -8.25 -5.66 -10.09
C SER A 69 -9.60 -6.23 -9.65
N ALA A 70 -10.61 -5.37 -9.50
CA ALA A 70 -11.99 -5.74 -9.23
C ALA A 70 -12.73 -6.25 -10.49
N GLY A 71 -12.20 -5.99 -11.69
CA GLY A 71 -12.88 -6.25 -12.96
C GLY A 71 -14.11 -5.36 -13.17
N GLY A 72 -14.07 -4.13 -12.68
CA GLY A 72 -15.18 -3.18 -12.65
C GLY A 72 -15.03 -2.19 -11.49
N ASN A 73 -16.09 -1.46 -11.13
CA ASN A 73 -16.02 -0.56 -9.98
C ASN A 73 -15.69 -1.33 -8.69
N PHE A 74 -14.62 -0.92 -8.01
CA PHE A 74 -14.16 -1.47 -6.75
C PHE A 74 -15.25 -1.40 -5.66
N LEU A 75 -16.00 -0.30 -5.60
CA LEU A 75 -17.03 -0.09 -4.58
C LEU A 75 -18.31 -0.91 -4.80
N ASP A 76 -18.46 -1.58 -5.94
CA ASP A 76 -19.57 -2.52 -6.20
C ASP A 76 -19.31 -3.91 -5.56
N LYS A 77 -18.09 -4.17 -5.10
CA LYS A 77 -17.72 -5.44 -4.46
C LYS A 77 -18.16 -5.48 -3.00
N ILE A 78 -18.28 -6.69 -2.47
CA ILE A 78 -18.51 -6.88 -1.03
C ILE A 78 -17.24 -6.51 -0.25
N PRO A 79 -17.34 -6.03 1.01
CA PRO A 79 -16.19 -5.56 1.78
C PRO A 79 -15.01 -6.53 1.84
N ARG A 80 -15.30 -7.83 1.98
CA ARG A 80 -14.27 -8.88 2.00
C ARG A 80 -13.44 -8.93 0.71
N GLU A 81 -14.08 -8.75 -0.44
CA GLU A 81 -13.39 -8.73 -1.73
C GLU A 81 -12.55 -7.45 -1.87
N CYS A 82 -13.11 -6.29 -1.49
CA CYS A 82 -12.40 -5.02 -1.46
C CYS A 82 -11.10 -5.11 -0.65
N LEU A 83 -11.17 -5.66 0.57
CA LEU A 83 -10.00 -5.86 1.42
C LEU A 83 -8.97 -6.79 0.76
N SER A 84 -9.41 -7.90 0.15
CA SER A 84 -8.52 -8.82 -0.55
C SER A 84 -7.78 -8.16 -1.71
N ILE A 85 -8.44 -7.25 -2.43
CA ILE A 85 -7.85 -6.50 -3.55
C ILE A 85 -6.85 -5.45 -3.05
N ILE A 86 -7.17 -4.72 -1.98
CA ILE A 86 -6.24 -3.78 -1.33
C ILE A 86 -4.98 -4.52 -0.87
N GLU A 87 -5.15 -5.68 -0.24
CA GLU A 87 -4.02 -6.50 0.22
C GLU A 87 -3.17 -7.05 -0.93
N SER A 88 -3.79 -7.49 -2.04
CA SER A 88 -3.05 -8.01 -3.18
C SER A 88 -2.22 -6.92 -3.84
N LYS A 89 -2.79 -5.72 -4.09
CA LYS A 89 -2.06 -4.56 -4.61
C LYS A 89 -0.92 -4.16 -3.68
N SER A 90 -1.13 -4.26 -2.37
CA SER A 90 -0.08 -3.96 -1.38
C SER A 90 1.12 -4.89 -1.48
N LYS A 91 0.90 -6.17 -1.83
CA LYS A 91 1.94 -7.20 -1.98
C LYS A 91 2.68 -7.12 -3.31
N VAL A 92 2.01 -6.73 -4.40
CA VAL A 92 2.64 -6.61 -5.73
C VAL A 92 3.82 -5.65 -5.70
N ASN A 93 3.71 -4.52 -5.00
CA ASN A 93 4.83 -3.59 -4.82
C ASN A 93 6.03 -4.18 -4.05
N ILE A 94 5.79 -5.10 -3.11
CA ILE A 94 6.89 -5.76 -2.38
C ILE A 94 7.61 -6.74 -3.31
N HIS A 95 6.87 -7.53 -4.07
CA HIS A 95 7.44 -8.50 -5.00
C HIS A 95 8.15 -7.88 -6.19
N GLU A 96 7.71 -6.72 -6.69
CA GLU A 96 8.39 -6.02 -7.79
C GLU A 96 9.76 -5.49 -7.32
N VAL A 97 9.82 -4.92 -6.11
CA VAL A 97 11.09 -4.50 -5.49
C VAL A 97 11.99 -5.70 -5.20
N GLU A 98 11.45 -6.80 -4.67
CA GLU A 98 12.20 -8.05 -4.45
C GLU A 98 12.72 -8.65 -5.76
N SER A 99 11.93 -8.64 -6.83
CA SER A 99 12.32 -9.14 -8.16
C SER A 99 13.45 -8.30 -8.74
N LEU A 100 13.33 -6.97 -8.68
CA LEU A 100 14.38 -6.05 -9.13
C LEU A 100 15.68 -6.20 -8.33
N MET A 101 15.58 -6.37 -7.00
CA MET A 101 16.77 -6.62 -6.16
C MET A 101 17.39 -7.99 -6.45
N SER A 102 16.59 -9.01 -6.72
CA SER A 102 17.05 -10.34 -7.10
C SER A 102 17.80 -10.32 -8.45
N GLU A 103 17.22 -9.67 -9.47
CA GLU A 103 17.86 -9.49 -10.78
C GLU A 103 19.19 -8.73 -10.68
N GLN A 104 19.23 -7.64 -9.91
CA GLN A 104 20.47 -6.90 -9.66
C GLN A 104 21.53 -7.74 -8.95
N THR A 105 21.12 -8.53 -7.95
CA THR A 105 22.02 -9.43 -7.21
C THR A 105 22.61 -10.51 -8.13
N GLN A 106 21.77 -11.09 -9.00
CA GLN A 106 22.20 -12.10 -9.96
C GLN A 106 23.19 -11.51 -10.99
N MET A 107 22.91 -10.30 -11.48
CA MET A 107 23.82 -9.57 -12.38
C MET A 107 25.18 -9.27 -11.73
N LEU A 108 25.20 -8.84 -10.46
CA LEU A 108 26.43 -8.60 -9.72
C LEU A 108 27.24 -9.88 -9.52
N HIS A 109 26.58 -11.00 -9.22
CA HIS A 109 27.25 -12.29 -9.06
C HIS A 109 27.88 -12.76 -10.39
N SER A 110 27.18 -12.59 -11.52
CA SER A 110 27.73 -12.88 -12.85
C SER A 110 28.95 -12.03 -13.19
N LEU A 111 28.93 -10.73 -12.87
CA LEU A 111 30.06 -9.84 -13.10
C LEU A 111 31.30 -10.24 -12.28
N LEU A 112 31.09 -10.60 -11.01
CA LEU A 112 32.18 -11.05 -10.14
C LEU A 112 32.85 -12.31 -10.69
N LEU A 113 32.07 -13.29 -11.16
CA LEU A 113 32.59 -14.52 -11.77
C LEU A 113 33.39 -14.23 -13.05
N LEU A 114 32.93 -13.29 -13.89
CA LEU A 114 33.65 -12.87 -15.09
C LEU A 114 35.00 -12.22 -14.74
N THR A 115 35.05 -11.34 -13.72
CA THR A 115 36.31 -10.71 -13.30
C THR A 115 37.31 -11.72 -12.72
N GLN A 116 36.86 -12.69 -11.92
CA GLN A 116 37.71 -13.76 -11.41
C GLN A 116 38.27 -14.62 -12.55
N THR A 117 37.43 -14.93 -13.53
CA THR A 117 37.82 -15.72 -14.71
C THR A 117 38.88 -14.98 -15.54
N LEU A 118 38.66 -13.69 -15.81
CA LEU A 118 39.64 -12.85 -16.52
C LEU A 118 40.97 -12.72 -15.77
N LEU A 119 40.93 -12.61 -14.44
CA LEU A 119 42.13 -12.58 -13.60
C LEU A 119 42.93 -13.89 -13.68
N ILE A 120 42.25 -15.04 -13.72
CA ILE A 120 42.89 -16.36 -13.87
C ILE A 120 43.59 -16.50 -15.22
N PHE A 121 43.01 -15.97 -16.30
CA PHE A 121 43.62 -16.01 -17.64
C PHE A 121 44.74 -14.97 -17.85
N SER A 122 44.88 -14.00 -16.93
CA SER A 122 45.90 -12.94 -16.99
C SER A 122 47.18 -13.24 -16.17
N ARG A 123 47.28 -14.43 -15.59
CA ARG A 123 48.48 -14.95 -14.89
C ARG A 123 49.09 -16.10 -15.68
#